data_AF-A0A7I8WCJ7-F1
#
_entry.id   AF-A0A7I8WCJ7-F1
#
_cell.length_a   1.000
_cell.length_b   1.000
_cell.length_c   1.000
_cell.angle_alpha   90.00
_cell.angle_beta   90.00
_cell.angle_gamma   90.00
#
_symmetry.space_group_name_H-M   'P 1'
#
loop_
_entity.id
_entity.type
_entity.pdbx_description
1 polymer ?
#
loop_
_entity_poly.entity_id
_entity_poly.type
_entity_poly.pdbx_seq_one_letter_code
_entity_poly.pdbx_strand_id
1 'polypeptide(L)'
;MDGSVKSEGAALLPPEEVGYIADKTVKAERRLGTSPYDVDAWNVLVRDAQTKNIADARKIYERVVVQFPNCGRYWKMYIEHEVGF
;
A
#
# COMPACT_ATOMS: atom_id res chain seq x y z
N MET A 1 -18.82 28.97 -15.79
CA MET A 1 -18.03 28.78 -14.55
C MET A 1 -18.39 27.37 -14.07
N ASP A 2 -17.99 26.35 -14.83
CA ASP A 2 -16.65 25.72 -14.88
C ASP A 2 -16.34 24.94 -13.60
N GLY A 3 -15.93 23.68 -13.76
CA GLY A 3 -15.56 22.80 -12.67
C GLY A 3 -16.21 21.42 -12.66
N SER A 4 -16.23 20.72 -13.80
CA SER A 4 -16.42 19.26 -13.82
C SER A 4 -15.22 18.61 -13.10
N VAL A 5 -15.41 18.16 -11.85
CA VAL A 5 -14.43 17.30 -11.18
C VAL A 5 -14.68 15.88 -11.69
N LYS A 6 -14.00 15.53 -12.78
CA LYS A 6 -13.78 14.14 -13.14
C LYS A 6 -12.81 13.55 -12.11
N SER A 7 -13.33 12.83 -11.12
CA SER A 7 -12.55 11.87 -10.36
C SER A 7 -12.42 10.59 -11.19
N GLU A 8 -11.56 10.60 -12.21
CA GLU A 8 -11.15 9.41 -12.93
C GLU A 8 -9.64 9.22 -12.68
N GLY A 9 -9.30 8.21 -11.89
CA GLY A 9 -7.91 7.93 -11.53
C GLY A 9 -7.65 6.64 -10.76
N ALA A 10 -8.66 5.81 -10.49
CA ALA A 10 -8.44 4.43 -10.07
C ALA A 10 -8.91 3.55 -11.23
N ALA A 11 -7.99 3.19 -12.12
CA ALA A 11 -8.26 2.18 -13.15
C ALA A 11 -8.79 0.92 -12.43
N LEU A 12 -10.02 0.52 -12.75
CA LEU A 12 -10.61 -0.72 -12.25
C LEU A 12 -9.79 -1.86 -12.84
N LEU A 13 -8.87 -2.41 -12.05
CA LEU A 13 -8.05 -3.54 -12.44
C LEU A 13 -8.95 -4.72 -12.85
N PRO A 14 -8.56 -5.51 -13.86
CA PRO A 14 -9.33 -6.68 -14.24
C PRO A 14 -9.40 -7.67 -13.05
N PRO A 15 -10.49 -8.44 -12.89
CA PRO A 15 -10.70 -9.32 -11.73
C PRO A 15 -9.56 -10.31 -11.48
N GLU A 16 -8.88 -10.75 -12.53
CA GLU A 16 -7.73 -11.65 -12.47
C GLU A 16 -6.52 -11.04 -11.75
N GLU A 17 -6.25 -9.75 -11.97
CA GLU A 17 -5.15 -9.04 -11.32
C GLU A 17 -5.43 -8.82 -9.84
N VAL A 18 -6.69 -8.48 -9.48
CA VAL A 18 -7.11 -8.34 -8.09
C VAL A 18 -6.90 -9.65 -7.31
N GLY A 19 -7.30 -10.78 -7.88
CA GLY A 19 -7.08 -12.10 -7.28
C GLY A 19 -5.60 -12.43 -7.11
N TYR A 20 -4.76 -12.10 -8.10
CA TYR A 20 -3.32 -12.32 -8.04
C TYR A 20 -2.61 -11.44 -6.99
N ILE A 21 -3.03 -10.19 -6.83
CA ILE A 21 -2.52 -9.28 -5.79
C ILE A 21 -2.90 -9.79 -4.39
N ALA A 22 -4.14 -10.28 -4.23
CA ALA A 22 -4.59 -10.88 -2.97
C ALA A 22 -3.76 -12.12 -2.57
N ASP A 23 -3.43 -13.01 -3.52
CA ASP A 23 -2.58 -14.18 -3.23
C ASP A 23 -1.16 -13.78 -2.78
N LYS A 24 -0.58 -12.76 -3.41
CA LYS A 24 0.74 -12.22 -3.04
C LYS A 24 0.76 -11.60 -1.66
N THR A 25 -0.27 -10.83 -1.30
CA THR A 25 -0.35 -10.17 0.01
C THR A 25 -0.53 -11.19 1.14
N VAL A 26 -1.33 -12.24 0.94
CA VAL A 26 -1.45 -13.35 1.91
C VAL A 26 -0.12 -14.07 2.15
N LYS A 27 0.62 -14.36 1.08
CA LYS A 27 1.96 -14.96 1.19
C LYS A 27 2.95 -14.03 1.90
N ALA A 28 2.89 -12.73 1.63
CA ALA A 28 3.71 -11.74 2.30
C ALA A 28 3.40 -11.66 3.80
N GLU A 29 2.13 -11.58 4.21
CA GLU A 29 1.73 -11.59 5.63
C GLU A 29 2.22 -12.85 6.35
N ARG A 30 2.12 -14.02 5.71
CA ARG A 30 2.66 -15.27 6.27
C ARG A 30 4.17 -15.20 6.49
N ARG A 31 4.92 -14.63 5.55
CA ARG A 31 6.38 -14.43 5.69
C ARG A 31 6.68 -13.47 6.85
N LEU A 32 5.90 -12.42 7.05
CA LEU A 32 6.09 -11.50 8.16
C LEU A 32 5.85 -12.15 9.52
N GLY A 33 5.00 -13.17 9.60
CA GLY A 33 4.78 -13.95 10.82
C GLY A 33 6.02 -14.73 11.28
N THR A 34 6.91 -15.12 10.37
CA THR A 34 8.16 -15.85 10.69
C THR A 34 9.41 -14.98 10.55
N SER A 35 9.35 -13.92 9.75
CA SER A 35 10.43 -12.98 9.49
C SER A 35 9.90 -11.53 9.44
N PRO A 36 9.74 -10.87 10.60
CA PRO A 36 9.13 -9.54 10.69
C PRO A 36 9.91 -8.42 9.97
N TYR A 37 11.20 -8.64 9.71
CA TYR A 37 12.09 -7.69 9.03
C TYR A 37 12.30 -8.03 7.54
N ASP A 38 11.49 -8.92 6.97
CA ASP A 38 11.53 -9.28 5.55
C ASP A 38 11.07 -8.10 4.68
N VAL A 39 12.05 -7.31 4.22
CA VAL A 39 11.82 -6.09 3.43
C VAL A 39 11.06 -6.38 2.14
N ASP A 40 11.26 -7.55 1.51
CA ASP A 40 10.57 -7.90 0.28
C ASP A 40 9.09 -8.17 0.53
N ALA A 41 8.75 -8.85 1.63
CA ALA A 41 7.36 -9.05 2.04
C ALA A 41 6.67 -7.70 2.34
N TRP A 42 7.34 -6.79 3.06
CA TRP A 42 6.84 -5.44 3.28
C TRP A 42 6.63 -4.67 1.98
N ASN A 43 7.56 -4.77 1.02
CA ASN A 43 7.44 -4.11 -0.28
C ASN A 43 6.27 -4.62 -1.13
N VAL A 44 5.79 -5.85 -0.91
CA VAL A 44 4.56 -6.37 -1.53
C VAL A 44 3.33 -5.72 -0.89
N LEU A 45 3.26 -5.69 0.44
CA LEU A 45 2.13 -5.11 1.17
C LEU A 45 2.00 -3.61 0.92
N VAL A 46 3.12 -2.87 0.93
CA VAL A 46 3.11 -1.42 0.68
C VAL A 46 2.68 -1.10 -0.75
N ARG A 47 3.06 -1.92 -1.74
CA ARG A 47 2.60 -1.74 -3.12
C ARG A 47 1.09 -1.94 -3.27
N ASP A 48 0.54 -2.95 -2.61
CA ASP A 48 -0.91 -3.15 -2.56
C ASP A 48 -1.61 -2.03 -1.78
N ALA A 49 -1.01 -1.50 -0.72
CA ALA A 49 -1.55 -0.35 -0.01
C ALA A 49 -1.60 0.92 -0.89
N GLN A 50 -0.60 1.11 -1.77
CA GLN A 50 -0.57 2.25 -2.70
C GLN A 50 -1.67 2.22 -3.77
N THR A 51 -2.30 1.08 -4.05
CA THR A 51 -3.42 0.99 -5.01
C THR A 51 -4.78 1.22 -4.36
N LYS A 52 -4.83 1.29 -3.02
CA LYS A 52 -6.05 1.50 -2.24
C LYS A 52 -6.20 2.97 -1.90
N ASN A 53 -7.39 3.36 -1.44
CA ASN A 53 -7.57 4.67 -0.85
C ASN A 53 -6.76 4.76 0.48
N ILE A 54 -6.45 5.98 0.90
CA ILE A 54 -5.65 6.21 2.11
C ILE A 54 -6.29 5.62 3.39
N ALA A 55 -7.62 5.58 3.49
CA ALA A 55 -8.30 5.03 4.66
C ALA A 55 -8.00 3.54 4.86
N ASP A 56 -7.96 2.76 3.77
CA ASP A 56 -7.62 1.34 3.78
C ASP A 56 -6.10 1.10 3.86
N ALA A 57 -5.31 1.97 3.23
CA ALA A 57 -3.85 1.84 3.16
C ALA A 57 -3.15 2.13 4.50
N ARG A 58 -3.74 3.02 5.33
CA ARG A 58 -3.16 3.54 6.58
C ARG A 58 -2.65 2.43 7.50
N LYS A 59 -3.41 1.35 7.67
CA LYS A 59 -3.04 0.22 8.54
C LYS A 59 -1.70 -0.42 8.14
N ILE A 60 -1.40 -0.51 6.85
CA ILE A 60 -0.12 -1.07 6.37
C ILE A 60 1.01 -0.07 6.57
N TYR A 61 0.78 1.21 6.27
CA TYR A 61 1.77 2.26 6.49
C TYR A 61 2.18 2.38 7.95
N GLU A 62 1.22 2.45 8.87
CA GLU A 62 1.46 2.52 10.31
C GLU A 62 2.32 1.34 10.79
N ARG A 63 2.00 0.12 10.34
CA ARG A 63 2.79 -1.07 10.69
C ARG A 63 4.22 -1.00 10.16
N VAL A 64 4.43 -0.59 8.90
CA VAL A 64 5.78 -0.59 8.31
C VAL A 64 6.65 0.53 8.88
N VAL A 65 6.10 1.71 9.20
CA VAL A 65 6.88 2.79 9.83
C VAL A 65 7.20 2.49 11.29
N VAL A 66 6.36 1.74 11.99
CA VAL A 66 6.69 1.20 13.33
C VAL A 66 7.78 0.13 13.23
N GLN A 67 7.73 -0.73 12.21
CA GLN A 67 8.75 -1.77 11.99
C GLN A 67 10.11 -1.19 11.56
N PHE A 68 10.12 -0.13 10.75
CA PHE A 68 11.31 0.52 10.22
C PHE A 68 11.28 2.04 10.41
N PRO A 69 11.36 2.53 11.66
CA PRO A 69 11.17 3.95 11.98
C PRO A 69 12.22 4.87 11.34
N ASN A 70 13.42 4.34 11.07
CA ASN A 70 14.51 5.09 10.46
C ASN A 70 14.54 5.01 8.92
N CYS A 71 13.64 4.24 8.31
CA CYS A 71 13.58 4.11 6.86
C CYS A 71 12.70 5.21 6.28
N GLY A 72 13.29 6.37 5.96
CA GLY A 72 12.59 7.54 5.45
C GLY A 72 11.75 7.28 4.19
N ARG A 73 12.08 6.25 3.40
CA ARG A 73 11.29 5.84 2.23
C ARG A 73 9.85 5.49 2.59
N TYR A 74 9.61 4.77 3.69
CA TYR A 74 8.25 4.37 4.07
C TYR A 74 7.44 5.54 4.62
N TRP A 75 8.08 6.43 5.38
CA TRP A 75 7.46 7.69 5.81
C TRP A 75 7.06 8.56 4.63
N LYS A 76 7.95 8.71 3.65
CA LYS A 76 7.67 9.48 2.43
C LYS A 76 6.44 8.94 1.70
N MET A 77 6.38 7.62 1.45
CA MET A 77 5.23 6.98 0.79
C MET A 77 3.92 7.19 1.55
N TYR A 78 3.96 7.10 2.88
CA TYR A 78 2.77 7.32 3.71
C TYR A 78 2.29 8.78 3.62
N ILE A 79 3.21 9.73 3.81
CA ILE A 79 2.89 11.16 3.77
C ILE A 79 2.38 11.56 2.38
N GLU A 80 3.04 11.13 1.30
CA GLU A 80 2.61 11.41 -0.08
C GLU A 80 1.17 10.95 -0.33
N HIS A 81 0.81 9.76 0.16
CA HIS A 81 -0.54 9.23 0.01
C HIS A 81 -1.57 9.97 0.87
N GLU A 82 -1.21 10.43 2.08
CA GLU A 82 -2.11 11.26 2.93
C GLU A 82 -2.40 12.63 2.29
N VAL A 83 -1.39 13.25 1.67
CA VAL A 83 -1.53 14.60 1.09
C VAL A 83 -1.97 14.59 -0.38
N GLY A 84 -1.97 13.43 -1.04
CA GLY A 84 -2.44 13.24 -2.41
C GLY A 84 -1.47 13.71 -3.50
N PHE A 85 -0.15 13.54 -3.29
CA PHE A 85 0.88 13.82 -4.32
C PHE A 85 1.07 12.66 -5.30
#